data_AF-A0A939SX83-F1
#
_entry.id   AF-A0A939SX83-F1
#
_cell.length_a   1.000
_cell.length_b   1.000
_cell.length_c   1.000
_cell.angle_alpha   90.00
_cell.angle_beta   90.00
_cell.angle_gamma   90.00
#
_symmetry.space_group_name_H-M   'P 1'
#
loop_
_entity.id
_entity.type
_entity.pdbx_description
1 polymer ?
#
loop_
_entity_poly.entity_id
_entity_poly.type
_entity_poly.pdbx_seq_one_letter_code
_entity_poly.pdbx_strand_id
1 'polypeptide(L)'
;MSSTHQERHPFLDDLTAEAELISSVLRGPVIGRDEIRSVVDAVGTFYAEQTPTFMEIVGSRTLLEYEALLTSGERLNAAVIIDRHPDGSIPRVSVRMAPVHAVVSLAGHLKSALSGQLPKQLFL
;
A
#
# COMPACT_ATOMS: atom_id res chain seq x y z
N MET A 1 -20.21 -15.53 9.65
CA MET A 1 -20.85 -14.39 8.95
C MET A 1 -19.87 -13.94 7.89
N SER A 2 -20.28 -13.99 6.63
CA SER A 2 -19.41 -13.76 5.47
C SER A 2 -18.87 -12.33 5.48
N SER A 3 -17.55 -12.21 5.59
CA SER A 3 -16.80 -10.96 5.44
C SER A 3 -16.96 -10.45 4.02
N THR A 4 -17.90 -9.53 3.82
CA THR A 4 -18.07 -8.80 2.57
C THR A 4 -16.79 -8.02 2.27
N HIS A 5 -16.09 -8.44 1.21
CA HIS A 5 -14.95 -7.81 0.54
C HIS A 5 -15.22 -6.35 0.13
N GLN A 6 -15.37 -5.41 1.08
CA GLN A 6 -15.70 -4.01 0.77
C GLN A 6 -15.00 -2.94 1.61
N GLU A 7 -14.10 -3.29 2.53
CA GLU A 7 -13.15 -2.34 3.11
C GLU A 7 -11.82 -2.40 2.35
N ARG A 8 -11.86 -2.15 1.05
CA ARG A 8 -10.65 -2.06 0.23
C ARG A 8 -9.98 -0.70 0.47
N HIS A 9 -9.05 -0.71 1.42
CA HIS A 9 -8.07 0.34 1.73
C HIS A 9 -8.61 1.56 2.54
N PRO A 10 -8.29 1.66 3.84
CA PRO A 10 -8.90 2.60 4.80
C PRO A 10 -8.55 4.09 4.59
N PHE A 11 -7.92 4.42 3.46
CA PHE A 11 -7.38 5.75 3.19
C PHE A 11 -7.62 6.27 1.77
N LEU A 12 -8.02 5.42 0.81
CA LEU A 12 -8.01 5.83 -0.60
C LEU A 12 -8.99 6.97 -0.91
N ASP A 13 -10.12 7.01 -0.22
CA ASP A 13 -11.16 8.02 -0.45
C ASP A 13 -10.80 9.38 0.15
N ASP A 14 -9.89 9.40 1.12
CA ASP A 14 -9.48 10.62 1.84
C ASP A 14 -8.18 11.25 1.26
N LEU A 15 -7.57 10.64 0.24
CA LEU A 15 -6.33 11.13 -0.38
C LEU A 15 -6.52 12.52 -0.99
N THR A 16 -5.60 13.43 -0.69
CA THR A 16 -5.47 14.71 -1.39
C THR A 16 -5.08 14.48 -2.86
N ALA A 17 -5.36 15.45 -3.74
CA ALA A 17 -5.02 15.35 -5.16
C ALA A 17 -3.52 15.09 -5.40
N GLU A 18 -2.66 15.74 -4.60
CA GLU A 18 -1.19 15.65 -4.68
C GLU A 18 -0.62 14.70 -3.61
N ALA A 19 -1.40 13.74 -3.13
CA ALA A 19 -0.94 12.83 -2.09
C ALA A 19 0.31 12.04 -2.53
N GLU A 20 1.14 11.68 -1.54
CA GLU A 20 2.37 10.93 -1.74
C GLU A 20 2.25 9.50 -1.14
N LEU A 21 2.61 8.48 -1.91
CA LEU A 21 2.85 7.12 -1.43
C LEU A 21 4.34 6.79 -1.48
N ILE A 22 4.90 6.40 -0.33
CA ILE A 22 6.25 5.83 -0.24
C ILE A 22 6.14 4.38 0.19
N SER A 23 6.58 3.44 -0.65
CA SER A 23 6.46 2.01 -0.37
C SER A 23 7.79 1.27 -0.56
N SER A 24 8.03 0.23 0.25
CA SER A 24 9.18 -0.66 0.12
C SER A 24 9.29 -1.38 -1.25
N VAL A 25 8.21 -1.46 -2.02
CA VAL A 25 8.18 -2.09 -3.35
C VAL A 25 8.45 -1.12 -4.52
N LEU A 26 8.73 0.15 -4.21
CA LEU A 26 8.99 1.21 -5.19
C LEU A 26 10.34 1.89 -4.91
N ARG A 27 11.01 2.39 -5.96
CA ARG A 27 12.27 3.14 -5.86
C ARG A 27 12.09 4.57 -5.35
N GLY A 28 10.92 5.14 -5.57
CA GLY A 28 10.61 6.54 -5.27
C GLY A 28 9.13 6.74 -4.96
N PRO A 29 8.76 7.98 -4.61
CA PRO A 29 7.38 8.29 -4.29
C PRO A 29 6.49 8.22 -5.52
N VAL A 30 5.26 7.75 -5.32
CA VAL A 30 4.16 7.92 -6.27
C VAL A 30 3.36 9.12 -5.81
N ILE A 31 3.19 10.08 -6.71
CA ILE A 31 2.47 11.32 -6.46
C ILE A 31 1.17 11.27 -7.23
N GLY A 32 0.08 11.68 -6.60
CA GLY A 32 -1.24 11.73 -7.21
C GLY A 32 -2.16 10.64 -6.68
N ARG A 33 -3.38 11.02 -6.29
CA ARG A 33 -4.39 10.07 -5.77
C ARG A 33 -4.64 8.91 -6.72
N ASP A 34 -4.75 9.19 -8.02
CA ASP A 34 -5.19 8.21 -9.01
C ASP A 34 -4.08 7.18 -9.31
N GLU A 35 -2.82 7.63 -9.33
CA GLU A 35 -1.63 6.78 -9.41
C GLU A 35 -1.46 5.93 -8.14
N ILE A 36 -1.68 6.53 -6.96
CA ILE A 36 -1.65 5.79 -5.68
C ILE A 36 -2.71 4.70 -5.66
N ARG A 37 -3.95 5.01 -6.06
CA ARG A 37 -5.03 4.02 -6.16
C ARG A 37 -4.63 2.89 -7.11
N SER A 38 -4.08 3.21 -8.28
CA SER A 38 -3.61 2.21 -9.25
C SER A 38 -2.54 1.28 -8.67
N VAL A 39 -1.59 1.81 -7.88
CA VAL A 39 -0.56 1.01 -7.20
C VAL A 39 -1.18 0.12 -6.12
N VAL A 40 -2.04 0.69 -5.27
CA VAL A 40 -2.65 -0.01 -4.14
C VAL A 40 -3.57 -1.13 -4.62
N ASP A 41 -4.39 -0.86 -5.66
CA ASP A 41 -5.26 -1.85 -6.28
C ASP A 41 -4.43 -2.99 -6.89
N ALA A 42 -3.36 -2.68 -7.64
CA ALA A 42 -2.48 -3.69 -8.22
C ALA A 42 -1.82 -4.56 -7.14
N VAL A 43 -1.28 -3.95 -6.09
CA VAL A 43 -0.69 -4.69 -4.95
C VAL A 43 -1.73 -5.60 -4.30
N GLY A 44 -2.96 -5.12 -4.11
CA GLY A 44 -4.05 -5.90 -3.54
C GLY A 44 -4.37 -7.18 -4.31
N THR A 45 -4.11 -7.23 -5.63
CA THR A 45 -4.31 -8.44 -6.44
C THR A 45 -3.28 -9.55 -6.16
N PHE A 46 -2.15 -9.22 -5.55
CA PHE A 46 -1.09 -10.18 -5.23
C PHE A 46 -1.24 -10.80 -3.84
N TYR A 47 -2.22 -10.37 -3.05
CA TYR A 47 -2.51 -10.96 -1.74
C TYR A 47 -3.53 -12.09 -1.87
N ALA A 48 -3.12 -13.30 -1.50
CA ALA A 48 -4.03 -14.42 -1.28
C ALA A 48 -4.78 -14.25 0.04
N GLU A 49 -4.08 -13.82 1.08
CA GLU A 49 -4.64 -13.51 2.40
C GLU A 49 -4.00 -12.23 2.95
N GLN A 50 -4.77 -11.46 3.71
CA GLN A 50 -4.30 -10.30 4.46
C GLN A 50 -4.99 -10.28 5.82
N THR A 51 -4.21 -10.19 6.88
CA THR A 51 -4.68 -10.24 8.27
C THR A 51 -4.15 -9.01 9.02
N PRO A 52 -5.00 -8.03 9.34
CA PRO A 52 -4.64 -6.92 10.22
C PRO A 52 -4.18 -7.45 11.59
N THR A 53 -3.06 -6.94 12.09
CA THR A 53 -2.47 -7.34 13.38
C THR A 53 -2.48 -6.21 14.40
N PHE A 54 -2.51 -4.96 13.94
CA PHE A 54 -2.50 -3.78 14.81
C PHE A 54 -3.16 -2.60 14.11
N MET A 55 -3.92 -1.79 14.84
CA MET A 55 -4.42 -0.52 14.34
C MET A 55 -4.58 0.48 15.50
N GLU A 56 -3.95 1.64 15.38
CA GLU A 56 -4.06 2.72 16.37
C GLU A 56 -4.03 4.10 15.71
N ILE A 57 -4.61 5.08 16.39
CA ILE A 57 -4.53 6.50 16.00
C ILE A 57 -3.65 7.21 17.02
N VAL A 58 -2.57 7.82 16.54
CA VAL A 58 -1.60 8.56 17.36
C VAL A 58 -1.48 9.98 16.83
N GLY A 59 -2.17 10.91 17.50
CA GLY A 59 -2.27 12.29 17.03
C GLY A 59 -2.93 12.36 15.65
N SER A 60 -2.23 12.95 14.68
CA SER A 60 -2.70 13.09 13.30
C SER A 60 -2.32 11.91 12.40
N ARG A 61 -2.02 10.74 12.98
CA ARG A 61 -1.56 9.56 12.24
C ARG A 61 -2.40 8.34 12.54
N THR A 62 -2.67 7.54 11.52
CA THR A 62 -3.13 6.16 11.69
C THR A 62 -1.95 5.22 11.45
N LEU A 63 -1.71 4.31 12.40
CA LEU A 63 -0.75 3.23 12.28
C LEU A 63 -1.54 1.94 12.07
N LEU A 64 -1.23 1.19 11.02
CA LEU A 64 -1.84 -0.08 10.71
C LEU A 64 -0.72 -1.10 10.44
N GLU A 65 -0.81 -2.27 11.05
CA GLU A 65 0.06 -3.40 10.71
C GLU A 65 -0.79 -4.56 10.21
N TYR A 66 -0.23 -5.33 9.28
CA TYR A 66 -0.83 -6.57 8.80
C TYR A 66 0.21 -7.59 8.39
N GLU A 67 -0.18 -8.85 8.43
CA GLU A 67 0.49 -9.96 7.76
C GLU A 67 -0.23 -10.27 6.45
N ALA A 68 0.50 -10.72 5.44
CA ALA A 68 -0.09 -11.15 4.18
C ALA A 68 0.60 -12.42 3.63
N LEU A 69 -0.20 -13.26 2.98
CA LEU A 69 0.26 -14.36 2.14
C LEU A 69 0.12 -13.91 0.69
N LEU A 70 1.23 -13.93 -0.07
CA LEU A 70 1.20 -13.63 -1.49
C LEU A 70 0.62 -14.80 -2.28
N THR A 71 0.04 -14.52 -3.45
CA THR A 71 -0.43 -15.54 -4.39
C THR A 71 0.69 -16.47 -4.89
N SER A 72 1.94 -16.02 -4.81
CA SER A 72 3.15 -16.80 -5.09
C SER A 72 3.61 -17.68 -3.90
N GLY A 73 2.99 -17.56 -2.73
CA GLY A 73 3.21 -18.39 -1.55
C GLY A 73 4.14 -17.78 -0.48
N GLU A 74 4.86 -16.70 -0.78
CA GLU A 74 5.67 -15.99 0.21
C GLU A 74 4.80 -15.26 1.23
N ARG A 75 5.32 -15.09 2.45
CA ARG A 75 4.68 -14.30 3.50
C ARG A 75 5.41 -12.99 3.68
N LEU A 76 4.66 -11.93 3.99
CA LEU A 76 5.20 -10.65 4.39
C LEU A 76 4.46 -10.08 5.59
N ASN A 77 5.12 -9.21 6.33
CA ASN A 77 4.50 -8.28 7.25
C ASN A 77 4.64 -6.85 6.70
N ALA A 78 3.67 -6.01 7.02
CA ALA A 78 3.65 -4.63 6.60
C ALA A 78 3.24 -3.71 7.76
N ALA A 79 3.89 -2.54 7.80
CA ALA A 79 3.49 -1.42 8.63
C ALA A 79 3.13 -0.24 7.71
N VAL A 80 1.96 0.34 7.94
CA VAL A 80 1.41 1.47 7.21
C VAL A 80 1.27 2.64 8.16
N ILE A 81 1.82 3.78 7.76
CA ILE A 81 1.63 5.06 8.43
C ILE A 81 0.84 5.95 7.47
N ILE A 82 -0.29 6.44 7.95
CA ILE A 82 -1.17 7.35 7.23
C ILE A 82 -1.11 8.68 7.97
N ASP A 83 -0.53 9.71 7.34
CA ASP A 83 -0.57 11.07 7.88
C ASP A 83 -1.89 11.73 7.46
N ARG A 84 -2.56 12.41 8.39
CA ARG A 84 -3.81 13.15 8.16
C ARG A 84 -3.60 14.63 8.45
N HIS A 85 -4.19 15.48 7.62
CA HIS A 85 -4.43 16.87 7.95
C HIS A 85 -5.55 17.00 8.99
N PRO A 86 -5.67 18.16 9.67
CA PRO A 86 -6.76 18.40 10.63
C PRO A 86 -8.17 18.26 10.05
N ASP A 87 -8.33 18.45 8.73
CA ASP A 87 -9.59 18.28 8.01
C ASP A 87 -9.89 16.82 7.63
N GLY A 88 -9.01 15.89 8.01
CA GLY A 88 -9.12 14.45 7.73
C GLY A 88 -8.50 14.01 6.41
N SER A 89 -8.12 14.94 5.53
CA SER A 89 -7.50 14.63 4.24
C SER A 89 -6.10 14.04 4.42
N ILE A 90 -5.70 13.16 3.50
CA ILE A 90 -4.48 12.37 3.59
C ILE A 90 -3.46 12.89 2.56
N PRO A 91 -2.45 13.65 2.99
CA PRO A 91 -1.36 14.07 2.11
C PRO A 91 -0.34 12.96 1.87
N ARG A 92 -0.24 11.96 2.76
CA ARG A 92 0.87 11.00 2.70
C ARG A 92 0.52 9.65 3.31
N VAL A 93 0.97 8.60 2.62
CA VAL A 93 0.95 7.22 3.08
C VAL A 93 2.33 6.61 2.93
N SER A 94 2.82 5.97 3.99
CA SER A 94 4.08 5.25 3.98
C SER A 94 3.85 3.79 4.31
N VAL A 95 4.25 2.90 3.41
CA VAL A 95 4.16 1.45 3.59
C VAL A 95 5.57 0.87 3.70
N ARG A 96 5.82 0.11 4.75
CA ARG A 96 7.06 -0.63 4.95
C ARG A 96 6.74 -2.11 5.02
N MET A 97 7.45 -2.90 4.23
CA MET A 97 7.23 -4.34 4.15
C MET A 97 8.51 -5.11 4.42
N ALA A 98 8.38 -6.32 4.96
CA ALA A 98 9.46 -7.28 5.18
C ALA A 98 8.90 -8.71 5.08
N PRO A 99 9.74 -9.75 4.92
CA PRO A 99 11.18 -9.72 4.67
C PRO A 99 11.54 -9.32 3.23
N VAL A 100 12.80 -8.92 3.01
CA VAL A 100 13.27 -8.36 1.73
C VAL A 100 12.98 -9.24 0.51
N HIS A 101 13.12 -10.57 0.62
CA HIS A 101 12.87 -11.46 -0.52
C HIS A 101 11.42 -11.40 -1.01
N ALA A 102 10.45 -11.36 -0.09
CA ALA A 102 9.03 -11.23 -0.42
C ALA A 102 8.72 -9.85 -1.02
N VAL A 103 9.38 -8.80 -0.52
CA VAL A 103 9.27 -7.44 -1.07
C VAL A 103 9.80 -7.36 -2.49
N VAL A 104 10.95 -7.97 -2.78
CA VAL A 104 11.54 -8.01 -4.13
C VAL A 104 10.64 -8.79 -5.10
N SER A 105 10.11 -9.94 -4.65
CA SER A 105 9.14 -10.74 -5.42
C SER A 105 7.91 -9.90 -5.78
N LEU A 106 7.29 -9.26 -4.77
CA LEU A 106 6.14 -8.38 -4.95
C LEU A 106 6.43 -7.18 -5.87
N ALA A 107 7.60 -6.56 -5.75
CA ALA A 107 8.02 -5.45 -6.60
C ALA A 107 8.17 -5.88 -8.08
N GLY A 108 8.66 -7.10 -8.32
CA GLY A 108 8.74 -7.68 -9.67
C GLY A 108 7.36 -7.88 -10.31
N HIS A 109 6.39 -8.37 -9.52
CA HIS A 109 5.00 -8.50 -9.97
C HIS A 109 4.35 -7.14 -10.24
N LEU A 110 4.55 -6.17 -9.34
CA LEU A 110 4.04 -4.81 -9.49
C LEU A 110 4.57 -4.13 -10.76
N LYS A 111 5.88 -4.26 -11.03
CA LYS A 111 6.50 -3.78 -12.26
C LYS A 111 5.85 -4.38 -13.50
N SER A 112 5.59 -5.68 -13.48
CA SER A 112 4.97 -6.36 -14.62
C SER A 112 3.54 -5.88 -14.86
N ALA A 113 2.77 -5.63 -13.79
CA ALA A 113 1.39 -5.18 -13.88
C ALA A 113 1.23 -3.72 -14.32
N LEU A 114 2.14 -2.82 -13.90
CA LEU A 114 2.02 -1.38 -14.11
C LEU A 114 3.04 -0.79 -15.10
N SER A 115 3.83 -1.63 -15.76
CA SER A 115 4.74 -1.17 -16.81
C SER A 115 3.96 -0.49 -17.94
N GLY A 116 4.34 0.74 -18.26
CA GLY A 116 3.65 1.56 -19.26
C GLY A 116 2.54 2.46 -18.69
N GLN A 117 2.14 2.24 -17.42
CA GLN A 117 1.20 3.11 -16.71
C GLN A 117 1.92 4.10 -15.78
N LEU A 118 3.04 3.67 -15.17
CA LEU A 118 3.87 4.51 -14.32
C LEU A 118 5.28 4.73 -14.88
N PRO A 119 5.98 5.81 -14.49
CA PRO A 119 7.36 6.04 -14.87
C PRO A 119 8.27 4.87 -14.50
N LYS A 120 9.05 4.37 -15.48
CA LYS A 120 9.91 3.19 -15.31
C LYS A 120 10.88 3.28 -14.13
N GLN A 121 11.32 4.48 -13.81
CA GLN A 121 12.24 4.77 -12.70
C GLN A 121 11.65 4.52 -11.31
N LEU A 122 10.34 4.35 -11.18
CA LEU A 122 9.68 4.03 -9.91
C LEU A 122 9.77 2.54 -9.55
N PHE A 123 10.02 1.65 -10.50
CA PHE A 123 10.03 0.22 -10.25
C PHE A 123 11.42 -0.29 -9.85
N LEU A 124 11.49 -1.22 -8.89
CA LEU A 124 12.72 -1.91 -8.51
C LEU A 124 13.33 -2.72 -9.66
#